data_AF-A0A2P6VKH9-F1
#
_entry.id   AF-A0A2P6VKH9-F1
#
_cell.length_a   1.000
_cell.length_b   1.000
_cell.length_c   1.000
_cell.angle_alpha   90.00
_cell.angle_beta   90.00
_cell.angle_gamma   90.00
#
_symmetry.space_group_name_H-M   'P 1'
#
loop_
_entity.id
_entity.type
_entity.pdbx_description
1 polymer ?
#
loop_
_entity_poly.entity_id
_entity_poly.type
_entity_poly.pdbx_seq_one_letter_code
_entity_poly.pdbx_strand_id
1 'polypeptide(L)' 'MRSLGVPELDAYTGPGFDAIFSYSSLEHDDLGRYTDPLNPNGDIERMQKLAGLIAPHGKLYLGLPTGRDGAVI' A
#
# COMPACT_ATOMS: atom_id res chain seq x y z
N MET A 1 12.86 -16.04 6.22
CA MET A 1 11.99 -14.84 6.25
C MET A 1 10.62 -15.30 5.78
N ARG A 2 9.55 -15.04 6.55
CA ARG A 2 8.18 -15.41 6.15
C ARG A 2 7.58 -14.26 5.34
N SER A 3 7.09 -14.54 4.14
CA SER A 3 6.25 -13.61 3.38
C SER A 3 4.78 -13.86 3.71
N LEU A 4 4.01 -12.78 3.80
CA LEU A 4 2.55 -12.82 3.82
C LEU A 4 2.06 -12.28 2.48
N GLY A 5 1.24 -13.03 1.77
CA GLY A 5 0.44 -12.53 0.65
C GLY A 5 -0.67 -11.60 1.13
N VAL A 6 -1.32 -10.92 0.19
CA VAL A 6 -2.38 -9.94 0.52
C VAL A 6 -3.49 -10.53 1.42
N PRO A 7 -4.07 -11.72 1.14
CA PRO A 7 -5.12 -12.28 2.01
C PRO A 7 -4.63 -12.57 3.45
N GLU A 8 -3.36 -12.94 3.59
CA GLU A 8 -2.75 -13.28 4.87
C GLU A 8 -2.40 -12.02 5.67
N LEU A 9 -1.97 -10.97 4.98
CA LEU A 9 -1.79 -9.64 5.55
C LEU A 9 -3.14 -9.02 5.97
N ASP A 10 -4.19 -9.26 5.18
CA ASP A 10 -5.54 -8.79 5.46
C ASP A 10 -6.14 -9.43 6.72
N ALA A 11 -5.79 -10.69 6.98
CA ALA A 11 -6.18 -11.43 8.17
C ALA A 11 -5.20 -11.27 9.35
N TYR A 12 -4.15 -10.47 9.20
CA TYR A 12 -3.11 -10.33 10.21
C TYR A 12 -3.62 -9.58 11.44
N THR A 13 -3.51 -10.20 12.61
CA THR A 13 -3.93 -9.65 13.91
C THR A 13 -2.78 -9.55 14.93
N GLY A 14 -1.54 -9.70 14.47
CA GLY A 14 -0.36 -9.60 15.32
C GLY A 14 0.02 -8.15 15.67
N PRO A 15 1.16 -7.96 16.35
CA PRO A 15 1.69 -6.63 16.63
C PRO A 15 1.90 -5.82 15.34
N GLY A 16 1.73 -4.51 15.41
CA GLY A 16 2.03 -3.62 14.29
C GLY A 16 3.50 -3.67 13.89
N PHE A 17 3.79 -3.26 12.65
CA PHE A 17 5.13 -3.20 12.11
C PHE A 17 5.83 -1.89 12.48
N ASP A 18 7.08 -1.97 12.93
CA ASP A 18 7.89 -0.79 13.26
C ASP A 18 8.26 0.03 12.03
N ALA A 19 8.33 -0.61 10.86
CA ALA A 19 8.59 0.02 9.58
C ALA A 19 7.82 -0.66 8.45
N ILE A 20 7.23 0.16 7.58
CA ILE A 20 6.57 -0.28 6.34
C ILE A 20 7.24 0.47 5.19
N PHE A 21 7.53 -0.25 4.11
CA PHE A 21 8.09 0.33 2.89
C PHE A 21 7.17 0.01 1.73
N SER A 22 6.80 1.05 0.97
CA SER A 22 6.14 0.90 -0.32
C SER A 22 6.81 1.81 -1.33
N TYR A 23 7.13 1.26 -2.50
CA TYR A 23 7.79 1.99 -3.57
C TYR A 23 7.15 1.61 -4.90
N SER A 24 6.56 2.60 -5.57
CA SER A 24 5.91 2.47 -6.86
C SER A 24 4.93 1.28 -6.97
N SER A 25 3.96 1.23 -6.05
CA SER A 25 2.98 0.14 -5.97
C SER A 25 1.59 0.63 -5.59
N LEU A 26 1.46 1.48 -4.57
CA LEU A 26 0.14 1.91 -4.07
C LEU A 26 -0.65 2.73 -5.09
N GLU A 27 0.02 3.48 -5.96
CA GLU A 27 -0.61 4.24 -7.03
C GLU A 27 -1.24 3.35 -8.12
N HIS A 28 -1.01 2.05 -8.05
CA HIS A 28 -1.59 1.06 -8.96
C HIS A 28 -2.60 0.13 -8.29
N ASP A 29 -2.86 0.30 -7.00
CA ASP A 29 -3.81 -0.53 -6.28
C ASP A 29 -5.20 -0.38 -6.90
N ASP A 30 -5.79 -1.52 -7.28
CA ASP A 30 -7.15 -1.67 -7.78
C ASP A 30 -7.51 -0.83 -9.02
N LEU A 31 -6.54 -0.59 -9.93
CA LEU A 31 -6.74 0.07 -11.23
C LEU A 31 -6.99 -0.90 -12.40
N GLY A 32 -7.10 -2.20 -12.13
CA GLY A 32 -7.41 -3.24 -13.12
C GLY A 32 -6.24 -3.63 -14.03
N ARG A 33 -5.04 -3.13 -13.77
CA ARG A 33 -3.84 -3.39 -14.59
C ARG A 33 -3.26 -4.79 -14.36
N TYR A 34 -3.48 -5.37 -13.18
CA TYR A 34 -2.91 -6.63 -12.73
C TYR A 34 -3.97 -7.67 -12.40
N THR A 35 -5.11 -7.65 -13.10
CA THR A 35 -6.28 -8.52 -12.87
C THR A 35 -7.00 -8.29 -11.53
N ASP A 36 -6.59 -7.25 -10.81
CA ASP A 36 -7.26 -6.68 -9.66
C ASP A 36 -8.64 -6.09 -10.04
N PRO A 37 -9.63 -6.13 -9.13
CA PRO A 37 -10.91 -5.46 -9.33
C PRO A 37 -10.70 -3.95 -9.50
N LEU A 38 -11.52 -3.29 -10.33
CA LEU A 38 -11.48 -1.84 -10.46
C LEU A 38 -12.10 -1.18 -9.22
N ASN A 39 -11.31 -0.50 -8.40
CA ASN A 39 -11.74 0.33 -7.28
C ASN A 39 -11.09 1.72 -7.38
N PRO A 40 -11.86 2.78 -7.70
CA PRO A 40 -11.34 4.14 -7.76
C PRO A 40 -10.73 4.68 -6.45
N ASN A 41 -10.97 4.01 -5.31
CA ASN A 41 -10.42 4.38 -4.01
C ASN A 41 -9.40 3.35 -3.48
N GLY A 42 -8.94 2.39 -4.30
CA GLY A 42 -8.10 1.28 -3.84
C GLY A 42 -6.79 1.73 -3.17
N ASP A 43 -6.15 2.76 -3.73
CA ASP A 43 -4.97 3.40 -3.18
C ASP A 43 -5.21 4.00 -1.78
N ILE A 44 -6.33 4.71 -1.60
CA ILE A 44 -6.75 5.31 -0.33
C ILE A 44 -7.06 4.22 0.70
N GLU A 45 -7.84 3.21 0.31
CA GLU A 45 -8.20 2.08 1.18
C GLU A 45 -6.96 1.30 1.61
N ARG A 46 -6.00 1.08 0.71
CA ARG A 46 -4.73 0.44 1.07
C ARG A 46 -3.91 1.30 2.02
N MET A 47 -3.85 2.61 1.81
CA MET A 47 -3.18 3.53 2.74
C MET A 47 -3.79 3.48 4.15
N GLN A 48 -5.12 3.44 4.26
CA GLN A 48 -5.82 3.26 5.54
C GLN A 48 -5.44 1.93 6.20
N LYS A 49 -5.36 0.86 5.41
CA LYS A 49 -4.93 -0.45 5.91
C LYS A 49 -3.51 -0.42 6.45
N LEU A 50 -2.56 0.17 5.73
CA LEU A 50 -1.17 0.32 6.17
C LEU A 50 -1.08 1.13 7.46
N ALA A 51 -1.92 2.17 7.62
CA ALA A 51 -2.00 2.93 8.85
C ALA A 51 -2.49 2.10 10.05
N GLY A 52 -3.36 1.10 9.83
CA GLY A 52 -3.78 0.16 10.87
C GLY A 52 -2.73 -0.91 11.21
N LEU A 53 -1.80 -1.18 10.28
CA LEU A 53 -0.74 -2.18 10.44
C LEU A 53 0.53 -1.61 11.06
N ILE A 54 0.66 -0.29 11.20
CA ILE A 54 1.85 0.35 11.75
C ILE A 54 1.84 0.29 13.29
N ALA A 55 3.00 -0.02 13.89
CA ALA A 55 3.15 0.06 15.34
C ALA A 55 3.04 1.51 15.84
N PRO A 56 2.71 1.75 17.12
CA PRO A 56 2.88 3.06 17.74
C PRO A 56 4.31 3.56 17.53
N HIS A 57 4.45 4.78 17.02
CA HIS A 57 5.74 5.40 16.63
C HIS A 57 6.49 4.73 15.46
N GLY A 58 5.91 3.72 14.81
CA GLY A 58 6.43 3.14 13.59
C GLY A 58 6.39 4.11 12.41
N LYS A 59 7.12 3.79 11.33
CA LYS A 59 7.23 4.67 10.15
C LYS A 59 6.82 3.99 8.84
N LEU A 60 6.04 4.70 8.04
CA LEU A 60 5.77 4.35 6.66
C LEU A 60 6.71 5.16 5.75
N TYR A 61 7.50 4.46 4.96
CA TYR A 61 8.32 5.02 3.90
C TYR A 61 7.61 4.78 2.57
N LEU A 62 7.14 5.87 1.97
CA LEU A 62 6.36 5.84 0.74
C LEU A 62 7.12 6.52 -0.40
N GLY A 63 7.46 5.74 -1.42
CA GLY A 63 8.00 6.24 -2.68
C GLY A 63 6.94 6.20 -3.76
N LEU A 64 6.51 7.38 -4.23
CA LEU A 64 5.56 7.51 -5.34
C LEU A 64 6.28 8.09 -6.56
N PRO A 65 5.87 7.70 -7.79
CA PRO A 65 6.28 8.42 -8.98
C PRO A 65 5.76 9.86 -8.88
N THR A 66 6.63 10.83 -9.17
CA THR A 66 6.25 12.23 -9.24
C THR A 66 6.48 12.75 -10.65
N GLY A 67 5.55 13.55 -11.13
CA GLY A 67 5.62 14.23 -12.42
C GLY A 67 5.09 15.66 -12.27
N ARG A 68 5.40 16.53 -13.22
CA ARG A 68 4.70 17.82 -13.28
C ARG A 68 3.25 17.55 -13.68
N ASP A 69 2.32 18.22 -13.02
CA ASP A 69 0.92 18.15 -13.41
C ASP A 69 0.76 18.54 -14.89
N GLY A 70 0.01 17.74 -15.65
CA GLY A 70 -0.13 17.88 -17.11
C GLY A 70 1.06 17.43 -17.97
N ALA A 71 2.18 16.99 -17.37
CA ALA A 71 3.25 16.34 -18.12
C ALA A 71 2.95 14.84 -18.22
N VAL A 72 2.62 14.38 -19.42
CA VAL A 72 2.62 12.95 -19.75
C VAL A 72 4.08 12.53 -19.91
N ILE A 73 4.56 11.70 -18.99
CA ILE A 73 5.81 10.95 -19.12
C ILE A 73 5.53 9.54 -19.64
#